data_AF-A0A934EAL9-F1
#
_entry.id   AF-A0A934EAL9-F1
#
_cell.length_a   1.000
_cell.length_b   1.000
_cell.length_c   1.000
_cell.angle_alpha   90.00
_cell.angle_beta   90.00
_cell.angle_gamma   90.00
#
_symmetry.space_group_name_H-M   'P 1'
#
loop_
_entity.id
_entity.type
_entity.pdbx_description
1 polymer ?
#
loop_
_entity_poly.entity_id
_entity_poly.type
_entity_poly.pdbx_seq_one_letter_code
_entity_poly.pdbx_strand_id
1 'polypeptide(L)'
;MTETGHPLGHIPSPVDLSHVDRLQRHLDQSVQYPAQYDLRTTGKLTPVRDQGSCGDCWAFATYSSLESYLLPSENWDFSEQDLNINHGFDSPPCNGGNSYMSMAYLSRYSGPIKEADASAAQVQKHIQRVEFIPRTKYTFDEIKQAVMTFGAVDTSIGWYDSAYKSSNSSYYYNGSGKTNHDVAIVGWDDTYSKSNFITAPPNDGAFIIRNSWGAAWGEGGYFYMSYYDTYAGNNCWAFDNAESPTNFSTIYQYDPLGWISSLGAKPSSTTGWGANIFTATSSDPLKAVSFYAGSSNTTYEIDIYSGVTAGMPTSGTLEITQPGTLSSVGYVTIPLNQPVSMTSGTLFSVVVKFVTPGYNYPVPIEKPMANYSSNASYNPGESFFSSNGQSWNEISNSTYKSNVCIKAFAGQANIAGQIDNCTPDIKANGQDGQITISSGTPVSITASLAPGKENGKLADWWLAYSSPAGWYSLNSNGWTPGIDPLTQYPLFSISPPVEIYSSSLPVGDYVFYFAVDMNPNGILDSPLYYDFVQVHVVK
;
A
#
# COMPACT_ATOMS: atom_id res chain seq x y z
N MET A 1 -25.18 2.15 -17.28
CA MET A 1 -24.78 1.38 -18.46
C MET A 1 -24.42 2.37 -19.54
N THR A 2 -23.30 2.15 -20.23
CA THR A 2 -22.84 2.96 -21.36
C THR A 2 -23.68 2.70 -22.61
N GLU A 3 -23.53 3.54 -23.62
CA GLU A 3 -24.12 3.32 -24.95
C GLU A 3 -23.67 1.99 -25.61
N THR A 4 -22.49 1.47 -25.23
CA THR A 4 -21.95 0.19 -25.72
C THR A 4 -22.30 -1.01 -24.85
N GLY A 5 -23.13 -0.83 -23.81
CA GLY A 5 -23.67 -1.94 -23.02
C GLY A 5 -22.86 -2.32 -21.78
N HIS A 6 -21.84 -1.55 -21.39
CA HIS A 6 -21.05 -1.83 -20.18
C HIS A 6 -21.67 -1.13 -18.96
N PRO A 7 -21.98 -1.85 -17.86
CA PRO A 7 -22.41 -1.21 -16.62
C PRO A 7 -21.29 -0.36 -15.99
N LEU A 8 -21.70 0.65 -15.25
CA LEU A 8 -20.81 1.53 -14.48
C LEU A 8 -21.03 1.18 -13.01
N GLY A 9 -19.97 0.78 -12.31
CA GLY A 9 -20.05 0.05 -11.03
C GLY A 9 -19.46 0.77 -9.82
N HIS A 10 -19.07 2.04 -9.91
CA HIS A 10 -18.50 2.73 -8.75
C HIS A 10 -19.60 3.15 -7.75
N ILE A 11 -19.40 2.79 -6.48
CA ILE A 11 -20.19 3.25 -5.34
C ILE A 11 -19.26 4.05 -4.41
N PRO A 12 -19.55 5.33 -4.11
CA PRO A 12 -18.71 6.12 -3.21
C PRO A 12 -18.56 5.48 -1.81
N SER A 13 -17.33 5.50 -1.27
CA SER A 13 -17.05 5.09 0.11
C SER A 13 -17.58 6.13 1.10
N PRO A 14 -18.03 5.72 2.32
CA PRO A 14 -18.40 6.64 3.38
C PRO A 14 -17.20 7.33 4.05
N VAL A 15 -15.97 6.86 3.81
CA VAL A 15 -14.75 7.47 4.37
C VAL A 15 -14.42 8.75 3.61
N ASP A 16 -14.30 9.87 4.35
CA ASP A 16 -13.91 11.17 3.81
C ASP A 16 -12.42 11.44 4.07
N LEU A 17 -11.63 11.44 2.99
CA LEU A 17 -10.21 11.81 2.97
C LEU A 17 -9.96 13.20 2.37
N SER A 18 -10.99 14.04 2.22
CA SER A 18 -10.84 15.36 1.57
C SER A 18 -9.85 16.29 2.28
N HIS A 19 -9.51 16.04 3.56
CA HIS A 19 -8.44 16.77 4.25
C HIS A 19 -7.06 16.41 3.73
N VAL A 20 -6.86 15.20 3.22
CA VAL A 20 -5.56 14.76 2.68
C VAL A 20 -5.24 15.51 1.39
N ASP A 21 -6.22 15.73 0.50
CA ASP A 21 -6.02 16.55 -0.70
C ASP A 21 -5.68 18.02 -0.38
N ARG A 22 -6.00 18.48 0.84
CA ARG A 22 -5.65 19.83 1.33
C ARG A 22 -4.29 19.87 2.03
N LEU A 23 -3.79 18.72 2.48
CA LEU A 23 -2.48 18.58 3.09
C LEU A 23 -1.48 18.33 1.97
N GLN A 24 -0.83 19.40 1.54
CA GLN A 24 0.19 19.35 0.51
C GLN A 24 1.28 18.35 0.96
N ARG A 25 1.43 17.22 0.27
CA ARG A 25 2.71 16.51 0.32
C ARG A 25 3.73 17.51 -0.21
N HIS A 26 4.75 17.80 0.60
CA HIS A 26 5.93 18.46 0.08
C HIS A 26 6.70 17.43 -0.74
N LEU A 27 6.16 17.06 -1.91
CA LEU A 27 7.01 16.49 -2.93
C LEU A 27 8.10 17.50 -3.23
N ASP A 28 9.32 17.00 -3.35
CA ASP A 28 10.42 17.84 -3.74
C ASP A 28 10.16 18.36 -5.16
N GLN A 29 10.00 19.68 -5.28
CA GLN A 29 9.78 20.37 -6.55
C GLN A 29 10.99 20.25 -7.50
N SER A 30 12.09 19.64 -7.05
CA SER A 30 13.27 19.33 -7.86
C SER A 30 13.09 18.07 -8.72
N VAL A 31 12.16 17.16 -8.38
CA VAL A 31 11.92 15.93 -9.13
C VAL A 31 11.24 16.27 -10.45
N GLN A 32 11.96 16.07 -11.56
CA GLN A 32 11.42 16.22 -12.91
C GLN A 32 10.92 14.88 -13.43
N TYR A 33 9.61 14.77 -13.61
CA TYR A 33 8.99 13.64 -14.29
C TYR A 33 9.20 13.76 -15.81
N PRO A 34 9.36 12.64 -16.54
CA PRO A 34 9.40 12.68 -17.99
C PRO A 34 8.07 13.23 -18.53
N ALA A 35 8.12 13.94 -19.65
CA ALA A 35 6.92 14.47 -20.30
C ALA A 35 5.95 13.36 -20.72
N GLN A 36 6.44 12.14 -20.94
CA GLN A 36 5.66 10.97 -21.29
C GLN A 36 6.17 9.75 -20.51
N TYR A 37 5.25 8.94 -20.01
CA TYR A 37 5.55 7.65 -19.40
C TYR A 37 4.42 6.69 -19.68
N ASP A 38 4.73 5.46 -20.10
CA ASP A 38 3.71 4.51 -20.57
C ASP A 38 4.05 3.08 -20.13
N LEU A 39 3.31 2.57 -19.15
CA LEU A 39 3.51 1.20 -18.63
C LEU A 39 3.25 0.12 -19.68
N ARG A 40 2.58 0.41 -20.81
CA ARG A 40 2.42 -0.54 -21.92
C ARG A 40 3.77 -0.96 -22.52
N THR A 41 4.81 -0.16 -22.30
CA THR A 41 6.17 -0.39 -22.82
C THR A 41 7.15 -0.95 -21.79
N THR A 42 6.74 -1.13 -20.53
CA THR A 42 7.65 -1.45 -19.42
C THR A 42 7.58 -2.91 -18.94
N GLY A 43 6.63 -3.70 -19.46
CA GLY A 43 6.38 -5.07 -18.98
C GLY A 43 5.65 -5.15 -17.64
N LYS A 44 5.12 -4.02 -17.14
CA LYS A 44 4.38 -3.94 -15.88
C LYS A 44 2.85 -3.99 -16.04
N LEU A 45 2.32 -4.51 -17.16
CA LEU A 45 0.88 -4.64 -17.36
C LEU A 45 0.51 -6.05 -17.82
N THR A 46 -0.54 -6.60 -17.22
CA THR A 46 -1.27 -7.76 -17.71
C THR A 46 -2.16 -7.39 -18.93
N PRO A 47 -2.65 -8.36 -19.72
CA PRO A 47 -3.56 -8.06 -20.83
C PRO A 47 -4.89 -7.45 -20.34
N VAL A 48 -5.49 -6.53 -21.12
CA VAL A 48 -6.78 -5.92 -20.77
C VAL A 48 -7.89 -6.98 -20.70
N ARG A 49 -8.65 -6.99 -19.59
CA ARG A 49 -9.78 -7.89 -19.33
C ARG A 49 -11.11 -7.21 -19.68
N ASP A 50 -12.21 -7.96 -19.59
CA ASP A 50 -13.56 -7.51 -19.95
C ASP A 50 -14.58 -7.84 -18.85
N GLN A 51 -15.14 -6.81 -18.24
CA GLN A 51 -16.20 -6.92 -17.22
C GLN A 51 -17.56 -7.37 -17.78
N GLY A 52 -17.70 -7.35 -19.12
CA GLY A 52 -18.94 -7.69 -19.80
C GLY A 52 -20.13 -6.87 -19.32
N SER A 53 -21.14 -7.57 -18.80
CA SER A 53 -22.40 -6.99 -18.31
C SER A 53 -22.47 -6.90 -16.78
N CYS A 54 -21.35 -6.94 -16.08
CA CYS A 54 -21.27 -6.79 -14.62
C CYS A 54 -20.80 -5.36 -14.25
N GLY A 55 -21.30 -4.82 -13.14
CA GLY A 55 -20.88 -3.52 -12.59
C GLY A 55 -19.72 -3.66 -11.60
N ASP A 56 -18.62 -4.28 -12.01
CA ASP A 56 -17.48 -4.64 -11.17
C ASP A 56 -16.15 -3.99 -11.61
N CYS A 57 -16.23 -2.87 -12.34
CA CYS A 57 -15.07 -2.07 -12.75
C CYS A 57 -14.07 -1.76 -11.60
N TRP A 58 -14.58 -1.61 -10.37
CA TRP A 58 -13.79 -1.40 -9.15
C TRP A 58 -12.86 -2.58 -8.84
N ALA A 59 -13.29 -3.82 -9.13
CA ALA A 59 -12.47 -5.01 -9.00
C ALA A 59 -11.34 -5.02 -10.04
N PHE A 60 -11.67 -4.72 -11.31
CA PHE A 60 -10.69 -4.65 -12.39
C PHE A 60 -9.65 -3.53 -12.18
N ALA A 61 -10.06 -2.38 -11.65
CA ALA A 61 -9.15 -1.29 -11.30
C ALA A 61 -8.20 -1.70 -10.16
N THR A 62 -8.73 -2.36 -9.12
CA THR A 62 -7.94 -2.91 -8.03
C THR A 62 -6.88 -3.91 -8.54
N TYR A 63 -7.29 -4.91 -9.32
CA TYR A 63 -6.33 -5.92 -9.80
C TYR A 63 -5.40 -5.40 -10.87
N SER A 64 -5.82 -4.42 -11.68
CA SER A 64 -4.88 -3.70 -12.55
C SER A 64 -3.74 -3.06 -11.76
N SER A 65 -4.03 -2.48 -10.58
CA SER A 65 -3.01 -1.92 -9.69
C SER A 65 -2.12 -3.01 -9.06
N LEU A 66 -2.74 -4.00 -8.40
CA LEU A 66 -2.01 -5.05 -7.68
C LEU A 66 -1.14 -5.92 -8.62
N GLU A 67 -1.68 -6.36 -9.76
CA GLU A 67 -0.91 -7.15 -10.74
C GLU A 67 0.23 -6.34 -11.34
N SER A 68 0.02 -5.04 -11.58
CA SER A 68 1.06 -4.17 -12.11
C SER A 68 2.22 -3.97 -11.12
N TYR A 69 1.93 -3.90 -9.82
CA TYR A 69 2.93 -3.86 -8.76
C TYR A 69 3.77 -5.14 -8.70
N LEU A 70 3.13 -6.30 -8.83
CA LEU A 70 3.79 -7.61 -8.76
C LEU A 70 4.67 -7.89 -9.98
N LEU A 71 4.38 -7.27 -11.13
CA LEU A 71 5.16 -7.42 -12.35
C LEU A 71 6.47 -6.60 -12.33
N PRO A 72 7.54 -7.10 -12.98
CA PRO A 72 7.61 -8.36 -13.74
C PRO A 72 7.93 -9.59 -12.86
N SER A 73 8.16 -9.39 -11.56
CA SER A 73 8.64 -10.43 -10.63
C SER A 73 7.68 -11.60 -10.51
N GLU A 74 6.38 -11.32 -10.46
CA GLU A 74 5.33 -12.32 -10.40
C GLU A 74 4.18 -11.97 -11.34
N ASN A 75 3.80 -12.92 -12.18
CA ASN A 75 2.69 -12.77 -13.12
C ASN A 75 1.45 -13.47 -12.57
N TRP A 76 0.42 -12.69 -12.28
CA TRP A 76 -0.84 -13.14 -11.71
C TRP A 76 -2.02 -12.72 -12.58
N ASP A 77 -3.08 -13.52 -12.51
CA ASP A 77 -4.39 -13.25 -13.09
C ASP A 77 -5.42 -13.49 -11.98
N PHE A 78 -5.80 -12.43 -11.28
CA PHE A 78 -6.69 -12.52 -10.12
C PHE A 78 -8.16 -12.45 -10.53
N SER A 79 -9.04 -13.06 -9.75
CA SER A 79 -10.46 -13.18 -10.09
C SER A 79 -11.28 -11.99 -9.61
N GLU A 80 -11.61 -11.05 -10.50
CA GLU A 80 -12.55 -9.98 -10.20
C GLU A 80 -13.91 -10.51 -9.75
N GLN A 81 -14.34 -11.64 -10.33
CA GLN A 81 -15.61 -12.26 -10.01
C GLN A 81 -15.66 -12.76 -8.56
N ASP A 82 -14.57 -13.32 -8.03
CA ASP A 82 -14.51 -13.74 -6.62
C ASP A 82 -14.63 -12.52 -5.70
N LEU A 83 -13.83 -11.46 -5.95
CA LEU A 83 -13.90 -10.22 -5.19
C LEU A 83 -15.32 -9.64 -5.18
N ASN A 84 -15.95 -9.59 -6.35
CA ASN A 84 -17.30 -9.07 -6.54
C ASN A 84 -18.38 -9.89 -5.80
N ILE A 85 -18.20 -11.21 -5.65
CA ILE A 85 -19.15 -12.06 -4.92
C ILE A 85 -18.91 -12.04 -3.41
N ASN A 86 -17.65 -12.06 -3.00
CA ASN A 86 -17.25 -12.42 -1.64
C ASN A 86 -16.81 -11.22 -0.77
N HIS A 87 -17.02 -9.97 -1.22
CA HIS A 87 -16.63 -8.77 -0.47
C HIS A 87 -17.37 -8.56 0.86
N GLY A 88 -18.58 -9.11 1.05
CA GLY A 88 -19.33 -9.11 2.33
C GLY A 88 -20.11 -7.83 2.71
N PHE A 89 -19.86 -6.71 2.03
CA PHE A 89 -20.69 -5.49 2.07
C PHE A 89 -22.12 -5.69 1.51
N ASP A 90 -22.98 -4.70 1.73
CA ASP A 90 -24.42 -4.76 1.41
C ASP A 90 -24.73 -4.77 -0.10
N SER A 91 -23.81 -4.27 -0.94
CA SER A 91 -23.99 -4.22 -2.39
C SER A 91 -24.07 -5.65 -2.96
N PRO A 92 -25.11 -6.02 -3.73
CA PRO A 92 -25.13 -7.32 -4.39
C PRO A 92 -24.03 -7.43 -5.47
N PRO A 93 -23.60 -8.65 -5.83
CA PRO A 93 -22.66 -8.85 -6.93
C PRO A 93 -23.15 -8.17 -8.21
N CYS A 94 -22.22 -7.53 -8.94
CA CYS A 94 -22.49 -6.72 -10.14
C CYS A 94 -23.25 -5.41 -9.94
N ASN A 95 -23.61 -5.02 -8.71
CA ASN A 95 -24.28 -3.73 -8.45
C ASN A 95 -23.32 -2.61 -8.03
N GLY A 96 -22.03 -2.90 -8.01
CA GLY A 96 -20.98 -1.91 -7.77
C GLY A 96 -20.26 -2.05 -6.45
N GLY A 97 -19.15 -1.33 -6.34
CA GLY A 97 -18.25 -1.29 -5.20
C GLY A 97 -17.20 -0.19 -5.33
N ASN A 98 -16.11 -0.30 -4.57
CA ASN A 98 -14.99 0.65 -4.57
C ASN A 98 -13.72 0.05 -3.95
N SER A 99 -12.60 0.77 -4.04
CA SER A 99 -11.29 0.32 -3.55
C SER A 99 -11.23 0.06 -2.03
N TYR A 100 -12.10 0.66 -1.20
CA TYR A 100 -12.17 0.32 0.23
C TYR A 100 -12.77 -1.06 0.47
N MET A 101 -13.78 -1.44 -0.33
CA MET A 101 -14.32 -2.80 -0.29
C MET A 101 -13.27 -3.82 -0.71
N SER A 102 -12.50 -3.50 -1.75
CA SER A 102 -11.36 -4.33 -2.17
C SER A 102 -10.31 -4.46 -1.07
N MET A 103 -9.92 -3.34 -0.47
CA MET A 103 -8.93 -3.28 0.60
C MET A 103 -9.36 -4.13 1.80
N ALA A 104 -10.63 -4.04 2.22
CA ALA A 104 -11.16 -4.86 3.31
C ALA A 104 -11.15 -6.36 2.97
N TYR A 105 -11.61 -6.73 1.76
CA TYR A 105 -11.59 -8.13 1.32
C TYR A 105 -10.17 -8.71 1.25
N LEU A 106 -9.20 -7.96 0.72
CA LEU A 106 -7.83 -8.43 0.57
C LEU A 106 -7.08 -8.47 1.91
N SER A 107 -7.27 -7.47 2.78
CA SER A 107 -6.61 -7.40 4.10
C SER A 107 -7.15 -8.39 5.15
N ARG A 108 -8.31 -9.02 4.89
CA ARG A 108 -8.92 -9.99 5.82
C ARG A 108 -8.71 -11.46 5.42
N TYR A 109 -7.85 -11.74 4.44
CA TYR A 109 -7.65 -13.08 3.86
C TYR A 109 -8.88 -13.67 3.18
N SER A 110 -9.70 -12.86 2.50
CA SER A 110 -10.71 -13.41 1.59
C SER A 110 -10.19 -13.62 0.16
N GLY A 111 -9.09 -12.95 -0.22
CA GLY A 111 -8.40 -13.14 -1.48
C GLY A 111 -7.07 -12.36 -1.54
N PRO A 112 -6.47 -12.20 -2.72
CA PRO A 112 -7.02 -12.52 -4.03
C PRO A 112 -6.95 -14.01 -4.36
N ILE A 113 -7.91 -14.47 -5.17
CA ILE A 113 -7.96 -15.83 -5.76
C ILE A 113 -7.54 -15.73 -7.23
N LYS A 114 -7.01 -16.81 -7.82
CA LYS A 114 -6.74 -16.85 -9.28
C LYS A 114 -8.04 -16.91 -10.06
N GLU A 115 -8.08 -16.26 -11.22
CA GLU A 115 -9.21 -16.32 -12.15
C GLU A 115 -9.54 -17.76 -12.58
N ALA A 116 -8.53 -18.56 -12.88
CA ALA A 116 -8.72 -19.97 -13.26
C ALA A 116 -9.27 -20.87 -12.13
N ASP A 117 -9.11 -20.44 -10.88
CA ASP A 117 -9.39 -21.25 -9.68
C ASP A 117 -10.50 -20.63 -8.80
N ALA A 118 -11.38 -19.79 -9.36
CA ALA A 118 -12.45 -19.11 -8.60
C ALA A 118 -13.35 -20.08 -7.79
N SER A 119 -13.36 -21.38 -8.10
CA SER A 119 -14.06 -22.40 -7.32
C SER A 119 -13.28 -23.01 -6.14
N ALA A 120 -11.95 -22.81 -6.07
CA ALA A 120 -11.08 -23.46 -5.08
C ALA A 120 -10.76 -22.56 -3.86
N ALA A 121 -11.13 -21.28 -3.89
CA ALA A 121 -11.03 -20.30 -2.79
C ALA A 121 -9.66 -20.28 -2.07
N GLN A 122 -8.56 -20.53 -2.80
CA GLN A 122 -7.22 -20.42 -2.23
C GLN A 122 -6.68 -18.99 -2.39
N VAL A 123 -6.51 -18.30 -1.27
CA VAL A 123 -5.82 -17.00 -1.21
C VAL A 123 -4.41 -17.14 -1.76
N GLN A 124 -4.02 -16.24 -2.67
CA GLN A 124 -2.72 -16.25 -3.34
C GLN A 124 -1.75 -15.20 -2.80
N LYS A 125 -2.27 -14.14 -2.17
CA LYS A 125 -1.48 -13.02 -1.65
C LYS A 125 -2.05 -12.46 -0.35
N HIS A 126 -1.16 -11.96 0.49
CA HIS A 126 -1.49 -11.13 1.64
C HIS A 126 -1.11 -9.69 1.35
N ILE A 127 -2.08 -8.79 1.21
CA ILE A 127 -1.81 -7.35 1.11
C ILE A 127 -1.14 -6.85 2.38
N GLN A 128 0.04 -6.24 2.24
CA GLN A 128 0.74 -5.58 3.33
C GLN A 128 0.51 -4.07 3.33
N ARG A 129 0.26 -3.46 2.18
CA ARG A 129 0.07 -2.01 2.08
C ARG A 129 -0.85 -1.65 0.91
N VAL A 130 -1.70 -0.66 1.16
CA VAL A 130 -2.46 0.04 0.11
C VAL A 130 -2.41 1.52 0.42
N GLU A 131 -1.87 2.30 -0.51
CA GLU A 131 -1.62 3.72 -0.34
C GLU A 131 -2.65 4.58 -1.09
N PHE A 132 -3.25 5.54 -0.39
CA PHE A 132 -4.00 6.64 -1.01
C PHE A 132 -3.02 7.66 -1.58
N ILE A 133 -3.14 7.93 -2.87
CA ILE A 133 -2.30 8.89 -3.58
C ILE A 133 -3.07 10.22 -3.66
N PRO A 134 -2.69 11.25 -2.90
CA PRO A 134 -3.43 12.50 -2.87
C PRO A 134 -3.33 13.22 -4.20
N ARG A 135 -4.40 13.95 -4.53
CA ARG A 135 -4.41 14.79 -5.73
C ARG A 135 -3.95 16.19 -5.37
N THR A 136 -2.71 16.54 -5.71
CA THR A 136 -2.35 17.96 -5.78
C THR A 136 -2.95 18.55 -7.06
N LYS A 137 -3.77 19.59 -6.89
CA LYS A 137 -4.26 20.37 -8.03
C LYS A 137 -3.00 20.94 -8.71
N TYR A 138 -2.87 20.77 -10.02
CA TYR A 138 -1.93 21.41 -10.96
C TYR A 138 -0.80 20.55 -11.56
N THR A 139 -0.18 19.59 -10.85
CA THR A 139 0.96 18.83 -11.43
C THR A 139 0.76 17.32 -11.51
N PHE A 140 -0.07 16.75 -10.63
CA PHE A 140 -0.27 15.29 -10.50
C PHE A 140 1.02 14.51 -10.23
N ASP A 141 2.02 15.18 -9.66
CA ASP A 141 3.35 14.60 -9.42
C ASP A 141 3.29 13.38 -8.52
N GLU A 142 2.41 13.36 -7.50
CA GLU A 142 2.23 12.19 -6.63
C GLU A 142 1.72 10.97 -7.41
N ILE A 143 0.82 11.19 -8.37
CA ILE A 143 0.29 10.13 -9.24
C ILE A 143 1.36 9.67 -10.22
N LYS A 144 2.12 10.60 -10.82
CA LYS A 144 3.24 10.26 -11.72
C LYS A 144 4.30 9.42 -10.99
N GLN A 145 4.67 9.82 -9.77
CA GLN A 145 5.59 9.08 -8.92
C GLN A 145 5.05 7.69 -8.58
N ALA A 146 3.78 7.59 -8.16
CA ALA A 146 3.14 6.32 -7.86
C ALA A 146 3.14 5.39 -9.08
N VAL A 147 2.82 5.92 -10.27
CA VAL A 147 2.81 5.15 -11.52
C VAL A 147 4.20 4.61 -11.89
N MET A 148 5.25 5.41 -11.70
CA MET A 148 6.63 4.97 -11.93
C MET A 148 7.11 3.94 -10.90
N THR A 149 6.73 4.13 -9.63
CA THR A 149 7.24 3.34 -8.50
C THR A 149 6.49 2.02 -8.36
N PHE A 150 5.17 2.10 -8.29
CA PHE A 150 4.28 1.00 -7.91
C PHE A 150 3.57 0.36 -9.11
N GLY A 151 3.63 0.97 -10.30
CA GLY A 151 2.85 0.50 -11.45
C GLY A 151 1.47 1.16 -11.49
N ALA A 152 0.48 0.49 -12.06
CA ALA A 152 -0.83 1.08 -12.28
C ALA A 152 -1.52 1.55 -10.97
N VAL A 153 -2.26 2.66 -11.06
CA VAL A 153 -2.96 3.28 -9.93
C VAL A 153 -4.47 3.27 -10.18
N ASP A 154 -5.24 2.66 -9.29
CA ASP A 154 -6.72 2.69 -9.32
C ASP A 154 -7.21 4.14 -9.15
N THR A 155 -8.20 4.57 -9.94
CA THR A 155 -8.84 5.90 -9.83
C THR A 155 -10.32 5.83 -10.19
N SER A 156 -11.12 6.70 -9.57
CA SER A 156 -12.56 6.84 -9.85
C SER A 156 -12.85 8.01 -10.78
N ILE A 157 -13.62 7.75 -11.84
CA ILE A 157 -14.06 8.75 -12.83
C ILE A 157 -15.59 8.82 -12.92
N GLY A 158 -16.10 9.91 -13.48
CA GLY A 158 -17.47 9.99 -13.95
C GLY A 158 -17.51 9.76 -15.45
N TRP A 159 -17.94 8.58 -15.91
CA TRP A 159 -18.11 8.26 -17.32
C TRP A 159 -19.46 8.74 -17.84
N TYR A 160 -19.42 9.56 -18.88
CA TYR A 160 -20.56 10.06 -19.63
C TYR A 160 -20.23 9.94 -21.12
N ASP A 161 -20.96 9.11 -21.86
CA ASP A 161 -20.64 8.78 -23.26
C ASP A 161 -20.47 10.02 -24.16
N SER A 162 -21.21 11.10 -23.89
CA SER A 162 -21.10 12.38 -24.59
C SER A 162 -19.71 13.06 -24.49
N ALA A 163 -18.87 12.64 -23.55
CA ALA A 163 -17.52 13.16 -23.34
C ALA A 163 -16.42 12.30 -23.99
N TYR A 164 -16.77 11.14 -24.55
CA TYR A 164 -15.83 10.21 -25.19
C TYR A 164 -15.76 10.41 -26.71
N LYS A 165 -14.55 10.62 -27.24
CA LYS A 165 -14.27 10.66 -28.68
C LYS A 165 -13.67 9.33 -29.12
N SER A 166 -14.46 8.52 -29.82
CA SER A 166 -14.00 7.20 -30.30
C SER A 166 -12.87 7.27 -31.32
N SER A 167 -12.83 8.31 -32.18
CA SER A 167 -11.81 8.41 -33.23
C SER A 167 -10.37 8.50 -32.71
N ASN A 168 -10.21 9.01 -31.49
CA ASN A 168 -8.92 9.26 -30.85
C ASN A 168 -8.79 8.52 -29.51
N SER A 169 -9.76 7.67 -29.15
CA SER A 169 -9.87 7.06 -27.82
C SER A 169 -9.58 8.06 -26.70
N SER A 170 -10.27 9.20 -26.70
CA SER A 170 -9.97 10.31 -25.78
C SER A 170 -11.20 10.75 -25.01
N TYR A 171 -11.02 11.09 -23.74
CA TYR A 171 -12.09 11.43 -22.81
C TYR A 171 -11.82 12.75 -22.09
N TYR A 172 -12.82 13.64 -22.09
CA TYR A 172 -12.77 14.85 -21.27
C TYR A 172 -14.18 15.27 -20.82
N TYR A 173 -14.47 15.07 -19.55
CA TYR A 173 -15.68 15.53 -18.90
C TYR A 173 -15.41 16.72 -17.98
N ASN A 174 -16.16 17.80 -18.18
CA ASN A 174 -16.09 19.04 -17.39
C ASN A 174 -17.41 19.40 -16.70
N GLY A 175 -18.32 18.42 -16.57
CA GLY A 175 -19.61 18.60 -15.93
C GLY A 175 -19.57 18.35 -14.42
N SER A 176 -20.76 18.36 -13.81
CA SER A 176 -20.99 18.23 -12.36
C SER A 176 -21.67 16.92 -11.94
N GLY A 177 -21.83 15.98 -12.87
CA GLY A 177 -22.31 14.63 -12.57
C GLY A 177 -21.32 13.89 -11.67
N LYS A 178 -21.74 12.79 -11.03
CA LYS A 178 -20.94 12.03 -10.04
C LYS A 178 -19.94 11.07 -10.70
N THR A 179 -18.98 10.58 -9.91
CA THR A 179 -18.22 9.37 -10.26
C THR A 179 -19.14 8.17 -10.35
N ASN A 180 -18.86 7.27 -11.29
CA ASN A 180 -19.67 6.08 -11.55
C ASN A 180 -18.84 4.90 -12.12
N HIS A 181 -17.56 5.10 -12.44
CA HIS A 181 -16.67 4.09 -13.01
C HIS A 181 -15.30 4.14 -12.36
N ASP A 182 -14.64 3.00 -12.22
CA ASP A 182 -13.27 2.89 -11.71
C ASP A 182 -12.38 2.31 -12.82
N VAL A 183 -11.17 2.86 -12.95
CA VAL A 183 -10.20 2.56 -14.01
C VAL A 183 -8.79 2.64 -13.45
N ALA A 184 -7.77 2.23 -14.22
CA ALA A 184 -6.38 2.34 -13.78
C ALA A 184 -5.60 3.36 -14.60
N ILE A 185 -4.91 4.29 -13.93
CA ILE A 185 -3.90 5.16 -14.53
C ILE A 185 -2.64 4.33 -14.76
N VAL A 186 -2.21 4.26 -16.02
CA VAL A 186 -1.05 3.45 -16.44
C VAL A 186 0.07 4.26 -17.09
N GLY A 187 -0.05 5.58 -17.07
CA GLY A 187 0.90 6.47 -17.70
C GLY A 187 0.32 7.84 -17.95
N TRP A 188 1.09 8.64 -18.67
CA TRP A 188 0.70 9.98 -19.08
C TRP A 188 1.46 10.48 -20.30
N ASP A 189 0.90 11.51 -20.93
CA ASP A 189 1.52 12.28 -22.00
C ASP A 189 1.17 13.77 -21.82
N ASP A 190 2.14 14.55 -21.33
CA ASP A 190 2.02 15.99 -21.09
C ASP A 190 1.84 16.79 -22.40
N THR A 191 2.12 16.17 -23.55
CA THR A 191 2.01 16.79 -24.88
C THR A 191 0.76 16.33 -25.66
N TYR A 192 -0.10 15.50 -25.05
CA TYR A 192 -1.29 15.00 -25.71
C TYR A 192 -2.22 16.14 -26.09
N SER A 193 -2.42 16.35 -27.39
CA SER A 193 -3.06 17.56 -27.90
C SER A 193 -4.50 17.72 -27.41
N LYS A 194 -4.84 18.91 -26.89
CA LYS A 194 -6.21 19.29 -26.54
C LYS A 194 -7.20 19.21 -27.71
N SER A 195 -6.71 19.28 -28.94
CA SER A 195 -7.55 19.13 -30.15
C SER A 195 -8.05 17.69 -30.35
N ASN A 196 -7.48 16.74 -29.61
CA ASN A 196 -7.89 15.34 -29.71
C ASN A 196 -9.24 15.08 -29.04
N PHE A 197 -9.72 15.91 -28.13
CA PHE A 197 -10.97 15.72 -27.39
C PHE A 197 -12.20 16.28 -28.15
N ILE A 198 -13.43 15.94 -27.73
CA ILE A 198 -14.68 16.53 -28.28
C ILE A 198 -14.75 18.02 -27.92
N THR A 199 -14.68 18.31 -26.62
CA THR A 199 -14.51 19.65 -26.08
C THR A 199 -13.02 19.85 -25.87
N ALA A 200 -12.43 20.94 -26.35
CA ALA A 200 -11.00 21.18 -26.12
C ALA A 200 -10.78 21.58 -24.65
N PRO A 201 -9.93 20.86 -23.87
CA PRO A 201 -9.51 21.32 -22.56
C PRO A 201 -8.64 22.59 -22.65
N PRO A 202 -8.42 23.30 -21.53
CA PRO A 202 -7.60 24.52 -21.51
C PRO A 202 -6.20 24.36 -22.14
N ASN A 203 -5.48 23.28 -21.81
CA ASN A 203 -4.15 22.96 -22.35
C ASN A 203 -4.04 21.48 -22.74
N ASP A 204 -2.92 21.16 -23.37
CA ASP A 204 -2.51 19.78 -23.68
C ASP A 204 -2.24 19.00 -22.38
N GLY A 205 -2.18 17.68 -22.49
CA GLY A 205 -1.88 16.78 -21.39
C GLY A 205 -3.01 15.82 -21.05
N ALA A 206 -2.66 14.54 -20.93
CA ALA A 206 -3.59 13.47 -20.59
C ALA A 206 -2.92 12.34 -19.80
N PHE A 207 -3.70 11.71 -18.94
CA PHE A 207 -3.40 10.39 -18.42
C PHE A 207 -3.68 9.32 -19.47
N ILE A 208 -2.89 8.26 -19.48
CA ILE A 208 -3.18 7.02 -20.20
C ILE A 208 -3.95 6.12 -19.23
N ILE A 209 -5.16 5.74 -19.60
CA ILE A 209 -6.07 4.98 -18.76
C ILE A 209 -6.29 3.60 -19.35
N ARG A 210 -6.11 2.56 -18.51
CA ARG A 210 -6.53 1.19 -18.78
C ARG A 210 -7.97 1.02 -18.32
N ASN A 211 -8.82 0.57 -19.24
CA ASN A 211 -10.22 0.29 -18.99
C ASN A 211 -10.46 -1.21 -18.82
N SER A 212 -11.70 -1.60 -18.49
CA SER A 212 -12.14 -2.98 -18.23
C SER A 212 -13.19 -3.47 -19.23
N TRP A 213 -13.19 -2.94 -20.46
CA TRP A 213 -14.19 -3.27 -21.50
C TRP A 213 -13.61 -4.10 -22.65
N GLY A 214 -12.55 -4.86 -22.35
CA GLY A 214 -11.86 -5.72 -23.30
C GLY A 214 -10.90 -4.98 -24.23
N ALA A 215 -9.94 -5.72 -24.77
CA ALA A 215 -8.91 -5.18 -25.66
C ALA A 215 -9.45 -4.71 -27.02
N ALA A 216 -10.67 -5.10 -27.40
CA ALA A 216 -11.31 -4.64 -28.65
C ALA A 216 -11.93 -3.24 -28.53
N TRP A 217 -12.11 -2.73 -27.31
CA TRP A 217 -12.64 -1.40 -27.07
C TRP A 217 -11.54 -0.33 -27.08
N GLY A 218 -11.86 0.87 -27.55
CA GLY A 218 -10.93 2.00 -27.55
C GLY A 218 -9.62 1.72 -28.29
N GLU A 219 -8.49 2.13 -27.72
CA GLU A 219 -7.16 1.83 -28.24
C GLU A 219 -6.59 0.61 -27.52
N GLY A 220 -7.01 -0.59 -27.92
CA GLY A 220 -6.49 -1.82 -27.31
C GLY A 220 -6.95 -2.04 -25.86
N GLY A 221 -8.08 -1.45 -25.47
CA GLY A 221 -8.57 -1.41 -24.09
C GLY A 221 -8.15 -0.15 -23.29
N TYR A 222 -7.48 0.80 -23.95
CA TYR A 222 -6.99 2.03 -23.33
C TYR A 222 -7.66 3.28 -23.92
N PHE A 223 -7.58 4.38 -23.19
CA PHE A 223 -7.96 5.71 -23.67
C PHE A 223 -7.14 6.81 -22.98
N TYR A 224 -7.10 8.00 -23.58
CA TYR A 224 -6.45 9.18 -23.03
C TYR A 224 -7.47 10.06 -22.29
N MET A 225 -7.26 10.32 -21.01
CA MET A 225 -8.12 11.21 -20.22
C MET A 225 -7.44 12.54 -19.96
N SER A 226 -8.09 13.66 -20.32
CA SER A 226 -7.51 14.98 -20.09
C SER A 226 -7.21 15.22 -18.60
N TYR A 227 -6.06 15.84 -18.31
CA TYR A 227 -5.73 16.38 -16.98
C TYR A 227 -6.75 17.37 -16.42
N TYR A 228 -7.57 17.96 -17.30
CA TYR A 228 -8.58 18.93 -16.94
C TYR A 228 -9.95 18.31 -16.63
N ASP A 229 -10.08 16.98 -16.75
CA ASP A 229 -11.29 16.27 -16.35
C ASP A 229 -11.66 16.60 -14.89
N THR A 230 -12.96 16.77 -14.63
CA THR A 230 -13.48 17.06 -13.29
C THR A 230 -12.90 16.08 -12.24
N TYR A 231 -12.76 14.81 -12.63
CA TYR A 231 -12.30 13.70 -11.78
C TYR A 231 -10.90 13.20 -12.11
N ALA A 232 -10.09 13.94 -12.90
CA ALA A 232 -8.70 13.57 -13.15
C ALA A 232 -7.93 13.35 -11.84
N GLY A 233 -7.40 12.13 -11.63
CA GLY A 233 -6.66 11.77 -10.42
C GLY A 233 -7.49 11.75 -9.13
N ASN A 234 -8.80 11.47 -9.23
CA ASN A 234 -9.68 11.40 -8.07
C ASN A 234 -9.66 10.00 -7.42
N ASN A 235 -9.68 9.94 -6.09
CA ASN A 235 -9.68 8.67 -5.33
C ASN A 235 -8.59 7.69 -5.76
N CYS A 236 -7.34 8.15 -5.86
CA CYS A 236 -6.26 7.30 -6.35
C CYS A 236 -5.74 6.33 -5.28
N TRP A 237 -5.65 5.03 -5.61
CA TRP A 237 -5.13 3.99 -4.72
C TRP A 237 -4.06 3.15 -5.41
N ALA A 238 -2.94 2.94 -4.72
CA ALA A 238 -1.88 2.03 -5.14
C ALA A 238 -1.87 0.80 -4.22
N PHE A 239 -2.10 -0.39 -4.78
CA PHE A 239 -1.95 -1.66 -4.07
C PHE A 239 -0.48 -2.09 -4.18
N ASP A 240 0.35 -1.54 -3.29
CA ASP A 240 1.79 -1.38 -3.50
C ASP A 240 2.66 -2.25 -2.58
N ASN A 241 2.06 -3.22 -1.89
CA ASN A 241 2.80 -4.30 -1.24
C ASN A 241 1.90 -5.53 -1.01
N ALA A 242 2.33 -6.69 -1.49
CA ALA A 242 1.65 -7.95 -1.34
C ALA A 242 2.62 -9.13 -1.20
N GLU A 243 2.46 -9.90 -0.14
CA GLU A 243 3.34 -11.02 0.23
C GLU A 243 2.66 -12.39 0.04
N SER A 244 3.41 -13.47 0.30
CA SER A 244 2.84 -14.81 0.39
C SER A 244 1.75 -14.87 1.45
N PRO A 245 0.61 -15.54 1.20
CA PRO A 245 -0.48 -15.69 2.17
C PRO A 245 -0.11 -16.63 3.33
N THR A 246 1.04 -17.30 3.24
CA THR A 246 1.58 -18.17 4.29
C THR A 246 2.51 -17.43 5.26
N ASN A 247 2.66 -16.09 5.13
CA ASN A 247 3.51 -15.30 6.03
C ASN A 247 2.99 -15.32 7.48
N PHE A 248 1.69 -15.56 7.68
CA PHE A 248 1.06 -15.76 8.99
C PHE A 248 0.11 -16.96 8.98
N SER A 249 0.05 -17.70 10.08
CA SER A 249 -0.86 -18.84 10.26
C SER A 249 -2.24 -18.39 10.75
N THR A 250 -2.30 -17.25 11.45
CA THR A 250 -3.49 -16.78 12.17
C THR A 250 -3.63 -15.28 12.04
N ILE A 251 -4.87 -14.83 11.79
CA ILE A 251 -5.29 -13.43 11.87
C ILE A 251 -6.29 -13.26 13.01
N TYR A 252 -6.00 -12.32 13.91
CA TYR A 252 -6.91 -11.87 14.96
C TYR A 252 -7.50 -10.53 14.53
N GLN A 253 -8.81 -10.47 14.32
CA GLN A 253 -9.49 -9.28 13.80
C GLN A 253 -10.95 -9.23 14.27
N TYR A 254 -11.48 -8.01 14.34
CA TYR A 254 -12.90 -7.73 14.61
C TYR A 254 -13.53 -6.79 13.57
N ASP A 255 -12.79 -6.52 12.49
CA ASP A 255 -13.08 -5.52 11.46
C ASP A 255 -12.98 -6.10 10.02
N PRO A 256 -13.72 -7.17 9.67
CA PRO A 256 -13.66 -7.77 8.32
C PRO A 256 -14.12 -6.84 7.18
N LEU A 257 -14.98 -5.86 7.41
CA LEU A 257 -15.39 -4.82 6.46
C LEU A 257 -14.50 -3.57 6.53
N GLY A 258 -13.47 -3.58 7.37
CA GLY A 258 -12.40 -2.60 7.37
C GLY A 258 -12.86 -1.18 7.74
N TRP A 259 -12.20 -0.19 7.14
CA TRP A 259 -12.37 1.21 7.53
C TRP A 259 -13.67 1.82 6.98
N ILE A 260 -14.60 2.14 7.88
CA ILE A 260 -15.91 2.76 7.56
C ILE A 260 -16.01 4.20 8.09
N SER A 261 -15.39 4.47 9.24
CA SER A 261 -15.41 5.78 9.89
C SER A 261 -14.22 5.91 10.84
N SER A 262 -14.10 7.02 11.56
CA SER A 262 -13.04 7.23 12.54
C SER A 262 -13.55 7.88 13.81
N LEU A 263 -12.92 7.55 14.95
CA LEU A 263 -13.19 8.14 16.25
C LEU A 263 -12.23 9.29 16.55
N GLY A 264 -12.79 10.36 17.11
CA GLY A 264 -12.05 11.51 17.63
C GLY A 264 -12.03 11.55 19.14
N ALA A 265 -10.94 12.07 19.71
CA ALA A 265 -10.82 12.29 21.14
C ALA A 265 -11.55 13.58 21.59
N LYS A 266 -11.91 13.63 22.88
CA LYS A 266 -12.41 14.85 23.54
C LYS A 266 -11.44 15.27 24.65
N PRO A 267 -11.02 16.56 24.71
CA PRO A 267 -11.24 17.60 23.70
C PRO A 267 -10.65 17.20 22.33
N SER A 268 -11.11 17.85 21.26
CA SER A 268 -10.68 17.56 19.89
C SER A 268 -9.16 17.50 19.81
N SER A 269 -8.64 16.38 19.29
CA SER A 269 -7.21 16.11 19.25
C SER A 269 -6.89 15.28 18.01
N THR A 270 -5.72 15.52 17.44
CA THR A 270 -5.11 14.67 16.43
C THR A 270 -4.54 13.37 17.01
N THR A 271 -4.56 13.23 18.34
CA THR A 271 -4.07 12.06 19.06
C THR A 271 -5.22 11.25 19.67
N GLY A 272 -5.18 9.93 19.51
CA GLY A 272 -6.13 9.00 20.11
C GLY A 272 -5.55 7.59 20.17
N TRP A 273 -6.13 6.74 21.03
CA TRP A 273 -5.72 5.36 21.20
C TRP A 273 -6.89 4.43 20.86
N GLY A 274 -6.62 3.43 20.03
CA GLY A 274 -7.51 2.31 19.81
C GLY A 274 -6.90 1.03 20.38
N ALA A 275 -7.72 0.11 20.88
CA ALA A 275 -7.26 -1.18 21.34
C ALA A 275 -8.28 -2.27 21.05
N ASN A 276 -7.77 -3.46 20.69
CA ASN A 276 -8.56 -4.68 20.59
C ASN A 276 -8.02 -5.71 21.59
N ILE A 277 -8.90 -6.40 22.31
CA ILE A 277 -8.57 -7.53 23.18
C ILE A 277 -8.98 -8.82 22.46
N PHE A 278 -8.01 -9.69 22.22
CA PHE A 278 -8.20 -10.97 21.54
C PHE A 278 -7.97 -12.15 22.48
N THR A 279 -8.53 -13.31 22.13
CA THR A 279 -8.14 -14.59 22.73
C THR A 279 -7.15 -15.29 21.80
N ALA A 280 -5.97 -15.64 22.30
CA ALA A 280 -5.00 -16.41 21.52
C ALA A 280 -5.55 -17.80 21.20
N THR A 281 -5.65 -18.15 19.92
CA THR A 281 -6.18 -19.46 19.48
C THR A 281 -5.09 -20.52 19.34
N SER A 282 -3.83 -20.09 19.34
CA SER A 282 -2.63 -20.93 19.33
C SER A 282 -1.52 -20.27 20.18
N SER A 283 -0.40 -20.97 20.33
CA SER A 283 0.81 -20.43 20.95
C SER A 283 1.83 -19.93 19.92
N ASP A 284 1.40 -19.75 18.66
CA ASP A 284 2.24 -19.11 17.65
C ASP A 284 2.50 -17.66 18.05
N PRO A 285 3.75 -17.16 17.96
CA PRO A 285 4.03 -15.79 18.32
C PRO A 285 3.34 -14.79 17.39
N LEU A 286 2.94 -13.65 17.95
CA LEU A 286 2.53 -12.49 17.16
C LEU A 286 3.76 -11.92 16.44
N LYS A 287 3.61 -11.62 15.15
CA LYS A 287 4.70 -11.17 14.27
C LYS A 287 4.38 -9.85 13.58
N ALA A 288 3.12 -9.45 13.46
CA ALA A 288 2.74 -8.19 12.84
C ALA A 288 1.42 -7.65 13.37
N VAL A 289 1.21 -6.35 13.18
CA VAL A 289 -0.04 -5.64 13.47
C VAL A 289 -0.39 -4.77 12.26
N SER A 290 -1.65 -4.78 11.83
CA SER A 290 -2.12 -3.88 10.77
C SER A 290 -3.18 -2.91 11.24
N PHE A 291 -3.21 -1.74 10.62
CA PHE A 291 -4.20 -0.69 10.85
C PHE A 291 -4.22 0.28 9.66
N TYR A 292 -5.05 1.32 9.76
CA TYR A 292 -5.16 2.37 8.76
C TYR A 292 -4.58 3.68 9.27
N ALA A 293 -3.93 4.44 8.38
CA ALA A 293 -3.47 5.79 8.62
C ALA A 293 -4.34 6.79 7.87
N GLY A 294 -4.91 7.77 8.59
CA GLY A 294 -5.82 8.75 8.00
C GLY A 294 -5.17 10.04 7.49
N SER A 295 -3.86 10.19 7.61
CA SER A 295 -3.11 11.36 7.10
C SER A 295 -1.64 11.01 6.88
N SER A 296 -0.97 11.72 5.96
CA SER A 296 0.48 11.60 5.77
C SER A 296 1.22 12.02 7.03
N ASN A 297 2.36 11.39 7.29
CA ASN A 297 3.17 11.57 8.50
C ASN A 297 2.40 11.22 9.79
N THR A 298 1.45 10.29 9.72
CA THR A 298 0.82 9.73 10.92
C THR A 298 1.89 8.99 11.72
N THR A 299 2.10 9.37 12.98
CA THR A 299 2.93 8.57 13.88
C THR A 299 2.05 7.60 14.65
N TYR A 300 2.63 6.45 14.97
CA TYR A 300 1.97 5.43 15.76
C TYR A 300 2.89 4.89 16.85
N GLU A 301 2.30 4.26 17.86
CA GLU A 301 2.99 3.46 18.87
C GLU A 301 2.14 2.23 19.13
N ILE A 302 2.69 1.05 18.82
CA ILE A 302 2.05 -0.25 19.02
C ILE A 302 2.54 -0.81 20.36
N ASP A 303 1.62 -1.03 21.28
CA ASP A 303 1.87 -1.78 22.51
C ASP A 303 1.13 -3.12 22.47
N ILE A 304 1.81 -4.19 22.86
CA ILE A 304 1.19 -5.52 23.01
C ILE A 304 1.25 -5.93 24.47
N TYR A 305 0.09 -6.27 25.04
CA TYR A 305 -0.01 -6.78 26.39
C TYR A 305 -0.47 -8.23 26.39
N SER A 306 0.21 -9.09 27.15
CA SER A 306 -0.18 -10.48 27.36
C SER A 306 -0.89 -10.67 28.70
N GLY A 307 -1.74 -11.69 28.79
CA GLY A 307 -2.44 -12.05 30.03
C GLY A 307 -3.37 -10.96 30.54
N VAL A 308 -3.99 -10.19 29.63
CA VAL A 308 -4.85 -9.07 30.00
C VAL A 308 -6.14 -9.55 30.69
N THR A 309 -6.67 -8.73 31.59
CA THR A 309 -8.01 -8.92 32.16
C THR A 309 -9.07 -8.44 31.16
N ALA A 310 -10.16 -9.19 31.01
CA ALA A 310 -11.28 -8.81 30.15
C ALA A 310 -11.75 -7.38 30.47
N GLY A 311 -11.91 -6.55 29.44
CA GLY A 311 -12.31 -5.15 29.59
C GLY A 311 -11.19 -4.15 29.92
N MET A 312 -9.95 -4.62 30.16
CA MET A 312 -8.83 -3.79 30.59
C MET A 312 -7.64 -3.93 29.62
N PRO A 313 -7.61 -3.17 28.51
CA PRO A 313 -6.65 -3.38 27.43
C PRO A 313 -5.19 -3.11 27.82
N THR A 314 -4.92 -2.32 28.86
CA THR A 314 -3.55 -2.03 29.34
C THR A 314 -3.25 -2.70 30.69
N SER A 315 -3.92 -3.82 30.98
CA SER A 315 -3.60 -4.69 32.12
C SER A 315 -2.59 -5.77 31.72
N GLY A 316 -2.23 -6.68 32.62
CA GLY A 316 -1.31 -7.78 32.30
C GLY A 316 0.14 -7.31 32.16
N THR A 317 0.91 -8.00 31.31
CA THR A 317 2.33 -7.73 31.06
C THR A 317 2.48 -7.00 29.74
N LEU A 318 3.13 -5.83 29.74
CA LEU A 318 3.57 -5.16 28.51
C LEU A 318 4.75 -5.94 27.92
N GLU A 319 4.54 -6.55 26.76
CA GLU A 319 5.56 -7.36 26.09
C GLU A 319 6.47 -6.49 25.22
N ILE A 320 5.88 -5.57 24.44
CA ILE A 320 6.62 -4.68 23.53
C ILE A 320 5.94 -3.31 23.44
N THR A 321 6.76 -2.31 23.14
CA THR A 321 6.34 -0.99 22.62
C THR A 321 7.13 -0.72 21.35
N GLN A 322 6.44 -0.41 20.25
CA GLN A 322 7.05 -0.13 18.96
C GLN A 322 6.47 1.15 18.33
N PRO A 323 7.22 2.26 18.37
CA PRO A 323 6.84 3.48 17.67
C PRO A 323 7.18 3.39 16.17
N GLY A 324 6.50 4.20 15.37
CA GLY A 324 6.84 4.40 13.97
C GLY A 324 6.13 5.60 13.35
N THR A 325 6.45 5.87 12.09
CA THR A 325 5.87 6.97 11.31
C THR A 325 5.53 6.46 9.92
N LEU A 326 4.34 6.83 9.43
CA LEU A 326 3.87 6.51 8.09
C LEU A 326 3.85 7.79 7.27
N SER A 327 4.63 7.82 6.19
CA SER A 327 4.61 8.91 5.21
C SER A 327 3.32 8.92 4.37
N SER A 328 2.62 7.79 4.34
CA SER A 328 1.51 7.52 3.44
C SER A 328 0.17 7.31 4.17
N VAL A 329 -0.92 7.56 3.47
CA VAL A 329 -2.32 7.34 3.93
C VAL A 329 -2.80 6.00 3.41
N GLY A 330 -3.62 5.28 4.18
CA GLY A 330 -4.23 4.01 3.74
C GLY A 330 -3.98 2.87 4.72
N TYR A 331 -3.92 1.64 4.22
CA TYR A 331 -3.74 0.42 5.03
C TYR A 331 -2.28 0.00 5.08
N VAL A 332 -1.82 -0.48 6.23
CA VAL A 332 -0.46 -1.01 6.39
C VAL A 332 -0.42 -2.15 7.42
N THR A 333 0.41 -3.15 7.13
CA THR A 333 0.85 -4.20 8.06
C THR A 333 2.26 -3.88 8.52
N ILE A 334 2.43 -3.71 9.84
CA ILE A 334 3.70 -3.39 10.49
C ILE A 334 4.28 -4.66 11.10
N PRO A 335 5.43 -5.15 10.60
CA PRO A 335 6.19 -6.20 11.27
C PRO A 335 6.60 -5.75 12.66
N LEU A 336 6.46 -6.63 13.64
CA LEU A 336 6.97 -6.38 14.97
C LEU A 336 8.49 -6.59 14.98
N ASN A 337 9.23 -5.66 15.58
CA ASN A 337 10.69 -5.71 15.69
C ASN A 337 11.18 -6.95 16.44
N GLN A 338 10.30 -7.55 17.24
CA GLN A 338 10.50 -8.86 17.86
C GLN A 338 9.16 -9.61 17.95
N PRO A 339 9.14 -10.92 17.66
CA PRO A 339 7.94 -11.73 17.85
C PRO A 339 7.52 -11.77 19.32
N VAL A 340 6.21 -11.68 19.59
CA VAL A 340 5.65 -11.74 20.95
C VAL A 340 5.12 -13.12 21.23
N SER A 341 5.64 -13.76 22.28
CA SER A 341 5.23 -15.12 22.65
C SER A 341 3.78 -15.15 23.13
N MET A 342 3.02 -16.13 22.65
CA MET A 342 1.60 -16.28 22.98
C MET A 342 1.35 -17.55 23.78
N THR A 343 0.36 -17.50 24.67
CA THR A 343 -0.16 -18.69 25.34
C THR A 343 -1.58 -18.93 24.85
N SER A 344 -1.80 -20.05 24.16
CA SER A 344 -3.13 -20.45 23.69
C SER A 344 -4.17 -20.39 24.83
N GLY A 345 -5.33 -19.82 24.52
CA GLY A 345 -6.46 -19.64 25.45
C GLY A 345 -6.35 -18.41 26.37
N THR A 346 -5.24 -17.68 26.36
CA THR A 346 -5.10 -16.44 27.15
C THR A 346 -5.54 -15.22 26.37
N LEU A 347 -5.99 -14.20 27.08
CA LEU A 347 -6.29 -12.90 26.49
C LEU A 347 -5.00 -12.11 26.28
N PHE A 348 -4.94 -11.37 25.18
CA PHE A 348 -3.93 -10.37 24.92
C PHE A 348 -4.59 -9.14 24.30
N SER A 349 -3.93 -8.00 24.37
CA SER A 349 -4.39 -6.80 23.69
C SER A 349 -3.34 -6.28 22.72
N VAL A 350 -3.83 -5.64 21.66
CA VAL A 350 -3.04 -4.77 20.80
C VAL A 350 -3.58 -3.37 20.96
N VAL A 351 -2.74 -2.46 21.44
CA VAL A 351 -3.04 -1.05 21.65
C VAL A 351 -2.24 -0.25 20.63
N VAL A 352 -2.89 0.65 19.91
CA VAL A 352 -2.23 1.56 18.98
C VAL A 352 -2.58 2.99 19.36
N LYS A 353 -1.55 3.76 19.70
CA LYS A 353 -1.63 5.23 19.75
C LYS A 353 -1.47 5.76 18.34
N PHE A 354 -2.34 6.66 17.94
CA PHE A 354 -2.27 7.36 16.66
C PHE A 354 -2.06 8.84 16.91
N VAL A 355 -1.18 9.47 16.12
CA VAL A 355 -1.09 10.92 15.98
C VAL A 355 -1.24 11.24 14.49
N THR A 356 -2.38 11.80 14.10
CA THR A 356 -2.76 11.99 12.70
C THR A 356 -2.77 13.49 12.34
N PRO A 357 -1.72 14.02 11.68
CA PRO A 357 -1.61 15.44 11.39
C PRO A 357 -2.82 15.99 10.61
N GLY A 358 -3.35 17.12 11.06
CA GLY A 358 -4.46 17.81 10.39
C GLY A 358 -5.83 17.12 10.48
N TYR A 359 -5.96 16.00 11.21
CA TYR A 359 -7.20 15.24 11.29
C TYR A 359 -7.54 14.85 12.74
N ASN A 360 -8.71 15.27 13.23
CA ASN A 360 -9.12 15.10 14.62
C ASN A 360 -9.86 13.77 14.90
N TYR A 361 -9.85 12.84 13.95
CA TYR A 361 -10.45 11.51 14.10
C TYR A 361 -9.38 10.43 13.86
N PRO A 362 -8.37 10.32 14.73
CA PRO A 362 -7.17 9.55 14.44
C PRO A 362 -7.34 8.02 14.52
N VAL A 363 -8.45 7.51 15.07
CA VAL A 363 -8.65 6.06 15.28
C VAL A 363 -9.65 5.50 14.27
N PRO A 364 -9.22 4.74 13.24
CA PRO A 364 -10.11 4.11 12.26
C PRO A 364 -10.99 3.01 12.89
N ILE A 365 -12.24 2.93 12.46
CA ILE A 365 -13.23 1.96 12.95
C ILE A 365 -14.05 1.31 11.83
N GLU A 366 -14.41 0.05 12.05
CA GLU A 366 -15.50 -0.63 11.35
C GLU A 366 -16.79 -0.41 12.13
N LYS A 367 -17.87 -0.02 11.44
CA LYS A 367 -19.20 0.06 12.05
C LYS A 367 -20.31 -0.40 11.12
N PRO A 368 -21.46 -0.83 11.68
CA PRO A 368 -22.67 -1.02 10.90
C PRO A 368 -23.09 0.30 10.25
N MET A 369 -23.26 0.27 8.92
CA MET A 369 -23.82 1.38 8.15
C MET A 369 -24.81 0.81 7.13
N ALA A 370 -26.06 1.25 7.21
CA ALA A 370 -27.10 0.79 6.31
C ALA A 370 -26.76 1.13 4.84
N ASN A 371 -26.96 0.15 3.95
CA ASN A 371 -26.66 0.21 2.52
C ASN A 371 -25.17 0.27 2.18
N TYR A 372 -24.30 -0.13 3.12
CA TYR A 372 -22.86 -0.23 2.88
C TYR A 372 -22.25 -1.40 3.65
N SER A 373 -22.23 -1.32 4.99
CA SER A 373 -21.56 -2.28 5.87
C SER A 373 -22.50 -2.76 6.98
N SER A 374 -23.78 -3.01 6.69
CA SER A 374 -24.77 -3.36 7.73
C SER A 374 -24.45 -4.68 8.44
N ASN A 375 -23.69 -5.56 7.79
CA ASN A 375 -23.20 -6.83 8.34
C ASN A 375 -22.01 -6.69 9.31
N ALA A 376 -21.46 -5.49 9.51
CA ALA A 376 -20.43 -5.25 10.52
C ALA A 376 -20.95 -5.66 11.91
N SER A 377 -20.10 -6.32 12.69
CA SER A 377 -20.45 -6.75 14.04
C SER A 377 -19.66 -5.97 15.08
N TYR A 378 -20.20 -5.87 16.29
CA TYR A 378 -19.51 -5.32 17.44
C TYR A 378 -19.99 -6.06 18.68
N ASN A 379 -19.07 -6.61 19.48
CA ASN A 379 -19.43 -7.32 20.71
C ASN A 379 -18.81 -6.68 21.95
N PRO A 380 -19.44 -6.84 23.13
CA PRO A 380 -18.82 -6.43 24.37
C PRO A 380 -17.46 -7.11 24.60
N GLY A 381 -16.48 -6.36 25.09
CA GLY A 381 -15.15 -6.84 25.42
C GLY A 381 -14.13 -6.82 24.29
N GLU A 382 -14.52 -6.51 23.04
CA GLU A 382 -13.63 -6.56 21.88
C GLU A 382 -12.77 -5.29 21.75
N SER A 383 -13.42 -4.14 21.56
CA SER A 383 -12.76 -2.91 21.14
C SER A 383 -12.92 -1.74 22.12
N PHE A 384 -11.83 -1.00 22.32
CA PHE A 384 -11.73 0.09 23.28
C PHE A 384 -11.10 1.34 22.65
N PHE A 385 -11.53 2.50 23.14
CA PHE A 385 -11.01 3.81 22.74
C PHE A 385 -10.55 4.60 23.97
N SER A 386 -9.41 5.28 23.86
CA SER A 386 -8.93 6.20 24.88
C SER A 386 -8.45 7.52 24.28
N SER A 387 -8.68 8.61 25.02
CA SER A 387 -8.18 9.95 24.70
C SER A 387 -6.85 10.29 25.36
N ASN A 388 -6.36 9.44 26.28
CA ASN A 388 -5.16 9.70 27.07
C ASN A 388 -4.26 8.46 27.28
N GLY A 389 -4.64 7.30 26.74
CA GLY A 389 -3.93 6.03 26.91
C GLY A 389 -4.09 5.37 28.28
N GLN A 390 -4.86 5.97 29.21
CA GLN A 390 -5.02 5.48 30.59
C GLN A 390 -6.46 5.07 30.89
N SER A 391 -7.42 5.90 30.49
CA SER A 391 -8.85 5.66 30.71
C SER A 391 -9.48 5.14 29.43
N TRP A 392 -10.02 3.93 29.49
CA TRP A 392 -10.54 3.22 28.33
C TRP A 392 -12.06 3.16 28.33
N ASN A 393 -12.65 3.47 27.19
CA ASN A 393 -14.09 3.35 26.95
C ASN A 393 -14.33 2.19 25.99
N GLU A 394 -15.24 1.31 26.36
CA GLU A 394 -15.69 0.23 25.50
C GLU A 394 -16.59 0.77 24.38
N ILE A 395 -16.26 0.46 23.12
CA ILE A 395 -16.89 1.09 21.97
C ILE A 395 -18.28 0.52 21.68
N SER A 396 -18.53 -0.74 22.02
CA SER A 396 -19.83 -1.42 21.91
C SER A 396 -20.96 -0.72 22.69
N ASN A 397 -20.60 -0.02 23.78
CA ASN A 397 -21.51 0.76 24.63
C ASN A 397 -21.66 2.22 24.19
N SER A 398 -20.90 2.65 23.18
CA SER A 398 -20.96 4.00 22.64
C SER A 398 -22.09 4.17 21.61
N THR A 399 -22.29 5.39 21.11
CA THR A 399 -23.18 5.64 19.96
C THR A 399 -22.62 5.10 18.64
N TYR A 400 -21.31 4.79 18.58
CA TYR A 400 -20.67 4.32 17.35
C TYR A 400 -20.92 2.84 17.10
N LYS A 401 -20.95 2.02 18.17
CA LYS A 401 -21.22 0.58 18.09
C LYS A 401 -20.36 -0.10 17.02
N SER A 402 -19.06 -0.14 17.29
CA SER A 402 -18.04 -0.35 16.27
C SER A 402 -16.83 -1.07 16.85
N ASN A 403 -15.98 -1.59 15.98
CA ASN A 403 -14.69 -2.17 16.33
C ASN A 403 -13.53 -1.31 15.79
N VAL A 404 -12.41 -1.25 16.51
CA VAL A 404 -11.22 -0.55 16.00
C VAL A 404 -10.61 -1.39 14.89
N CYS A 405 -10.20 -0.74 13.80
CA CYS A 405 -9.50 -1.40 12.70
C CYS A 405 -8.04 -1.70 13.06
N ILE A 406 -7.84 -2.68 13.94
CA ILE A 406 -6.55 -3.23 14.34
C ILE A 406 -6.64 -4.74 14.15
N LYS A 407 -5.75 -5.30 13.34
CA LYS A 407 -5.55 -6.74 13.19
C LYS A 407 -4.20 -7.13 13.76
N ALA A 408 -4.13 -8.32 14.35
CA ALA A 408 -2.88 -8.90 14.82
C ALA A 408 -2.62 -10.20 14.08
N PHE A 409 -1.38 -10.45 13.69
CA PHE A 409 -1.02 -11.64 12.92
C PHE A 409 -0.04 -12.48 13.72
N ALA A 410 -0.37 -13.76 13.87
CA ALA A 410 0.53 -14.77 14.43
C ALA A 410 0.94 -15.77 13.36
N GLY A 411 2.13 -16.32 13.51
CA GLY A 411 2.68 -17.36 12.66
C GLY A 411 3.63 -18.20 13.48
N GLN A 412 3.84 -19.45 13.08
CA GLN A 412 4.80 -20.32 13.79
C GLN A 412 6.11 -19.57 14.03
N ALA A 413 6.64 -19.67 15.25
CA ALA A 413 8.01 -19.28 15.52
C ALA A 413 8.85 -20.00 14.47
N ASN A 414 9.60 -19.26 13.65
CA ASN A 414 10.30 -19.82 12.50
C ASN A 414 10.98 -21.13 12.93
N ILE A 415 10.41 -22.27 12.52
CA ILE A 415 11.08 -23.55 12.69
C ILE A 415 12.34 -23.36 11.87
N ALA A 416 13.52 -23.52 12.46
CA ALA A 416 14.76 -23.52 11.70
C ALA A 416 14.60 -24.49 10.51
N GLY A 417 14.36 -23.95 9.32
CA GLY A 417 14.03 -24.74 8.12
C GLY A 417 12.67 -24.52 7.43
N GLN A 418 11.77 -23.62 7.85
CA GLN A 418 10.56 -23.28 7.06
C GLN A 418 10.35 -21.77 6.83
N ILE A 419 10.86 -21.34 5.67
CA ILE A 419 10.58 -20.12 4.87
C ILE A 419 10.65 -18.75 5.59
N ASP A 420 11.83 -18.40 6.10
CA ASP A 420 12.29 -17.01 6.04
C ASP A 420 12.84 -16.77 4.63
N ASN A 421 12.30 -15.80 3.89
CA ASN A 421 12.99 -15.32 2.69
C ASN A 421 14.21 -14.48 3.12
N CYS A 422 15.20 -14.37 2.24
CA CYS A 422 16.33 -13.49 2.47
C CYS A 422 15.85 -12.03 2.45
N THR A 423 16.11 -11.28 3.52
CA THR A 423 15.70 -9.87 3.66
C THR A 423 16.92 -8.99 3.95
N PRO A 424 17.54 -8.45 2.89
CA PRO A 424 18.42 -7.29 3.00
C PRO A 424 17.65 -6.09 3.58
N ASP A 425 18.32 -5.26 4.36
CA ASP A 425 17.80 -4.01 4.94
C ASP A 425 18.92 -2.96 4.87
N ILE A 426 18.63 -1.79 4.31
CA ILE A 426 19.59 -0.68 4.18
C ILE A 426 18.94 0.64 4.61
N LYS A 427 19.63 1.34 5.52
CA LYS A 427 19.14 2.55 6.17
C LYS A 427 20.11 3.70 6.02
N ALA A 428 19.57 4.91 5.93
CA ALA A 428 20.32 6.15 5.95
C ALA A 428 19.99 6.91 7.22
N ASN A 429 21.01 7.21 8.03
CA ASN A 429 20.88 7.81 9.36
C ASN A 429 19.85 7.07 10.25
N GLY A 430 19.78 5.74 10.11
CA GLY A 430 18.85 4.89 10.84
C GLY A 430 17.39 4.89 10.33
N GLN A 431 17.12 5.48 9.15
CA GLN A 431 15.79 5.54 8.54
C GLN A 431 15.73 4.79 7.21
N ASP A 432 14.57 4.17 6.95
CA ASP A 432 14.20 3.56 5.66
C ASP A 432 13.57 4.61 4.73
N GLY A 433 13.46 4.27 3.44
CA GLY A 433 12.79 5.13 2.46
C GLY A 433 13.65 6.33 2.06
N GLN A 434 13.14 7.55 2.16
CA GLN A 434 13.85 8.77 1.74
C GLN A 434 14.17 9.67 2.93
N ILE A 435 15.42 10.14 2.99
CA ILE A 435 15.84 11.21 3.90
C ILE A 435 16.30 12.44 3.12
N THR A 436 16.10 13.62 3.69
CA THR A 436 16.64 14.88 3.17
C THR A 436 17.62 15.47 4.17
N ILE A 437 18.84 15.78 3.73
CA ILE A 437 19.90 16.35 4.57
C ILE A 437 20.52 17.59 3.92
N SER A 438 21.01 18.53 4.75
CA SER A 438 21.73 19.70 4.26
C SER A 438 23.17 19.35 3.86
N SER A 439 23.68 20.02 2.84
CA SER A 439 25.04 19.86 2.32
C SER A 439 26.07 20.02 3.43
N GLY A 440 27.01 19.08 3.51
CA GLY A 440 28.00 19.01 4.58
C GLY A 440 27.55 18.24 5.83
N THR A 441 26.27 17.90 5.95
CA THR A 441 25.80 16.93 6.97
C THR A 441 26.31 15.54 6.58
N PRO A 442 27.01 14.81 7.47
CA PRO A 442 27.38 13.44 7.21
C PRO A 442 26.14 12.56 7.04
N VAL A 443 26.20 11.62 6.09
CA VAL A 443 25.26 10.50 6.01
C VAL A 443 25.96 9.23 6.47
N SER A 444 25.28 8.50 7.35
CA SER A 444 25.63 7.14 7.76
C SER A 444 24.70 6.19 7.03
N ILE A 445 25.25 5.27 6.24
CA ILE A 445 24.49 4.19 5.61
C ILE A 445 24.82 2.91 6.35
N THR A 446 23.79 2.23 6.85
CA THR A 446 23.91 0.95 7.53
C THR A 446 23.20 -0.14 6.76
N ALA A 447 23.79 -1.32 6.69
CA ALA A 447 23.18 -2.50 6.08
C ALA A 447 23.02 -3.62 7.13
N SER A 448 21.91 -4.35 7.05
CA SER A 448 21.64 -5.55 7.83
C SER A 448 21.03 -6.62 6.93
N LEU A 449 21.20 -7.90 7.30
CA LEU A 449 20.73 -9.03 6.50
C LEU A 449 20.16 -10.09 7.43
N ALA A 450 18.92 -10.48 7.20
CA ALA A 450 18.40 -11.75 7.68
C ALA A 450 18.32 -12.72 6.48
N PRO A 451 19.28 -13.66 6.33
CA PRO A 451 19.37 -14.50 5.13
C PRO A 451 18.30 -15.59 5.05
N GLY A 452 17.55 -15.81 6.14
CA GLY A 452 16.48 -16.79 6.18
C GLY A 452 16.90 -18.20 5.75
N LYS A 453 16.11 -18.82 4.85
CA LYS A 453 16.38 -20.14 4.26
C LYS A 453 17.62 -20.17 3.36
N GLU A 454 18.11 -19.01 2.96
CA GLU A 454 19.29 -18.86 2.10
C GLU A 454 20.58 -18.79 2.94
N ASN A 455 20.49 -18.82 4.27
CA ASN A 455 21.64 -18.82 5.17
C ASN A 455 22.65 -19.93 4.81
N GLY A 456 23.92 -19.55 4.67
CA GLY A 456 25.02 -20.43 4.30
C GLY A 456 25.11 -20.78 2.80
N LYS A 457 24.15 -20.35 1.96
CA LYS A 457 24.27 -20.54 0.50
C LYS A 457 25.15 -19.48 -0.11
N LEU A 458 25.95 -19.87 -1.10
CA LEU A 458 26.83 -18.97 -1.84
C LEU A 458 25.98 -18.00 -2.68
N ALA A 459 26.30 -16.72 -2.61
CA ALA A 459 25.58 -15.64 -3.28
C ALA A 459 26.55 -14.51 -3.68
N ASP A 460 26.16 -13.70 -4.66
CA ASP A 460 26.80 -12.42 -4.96
C ASP A 460 26.22 -11.34 -4.06
N TRP A 461 27.08 -10.63 -3.36
CA TRP A 461 26.72 -9.50 -2.52
C TRP A 461 26.91 -8.21 -3.29
N TRP A 462 25.92 -7.32 -3.23
CA TRP A 462 25.93 -6.05 -3.96
C TRP A 462 25.68 -4.90 -2.99
N LEU A 463 26.63 -3.98 -2.94
CA LEU A 463 26.46 -2.68 -2.30
C LEU A 463 26.75 -1.62 -3.34
N ALA A 464 25.71 -0.88 -3.72
CA ALA A 464 25.80 0.09 -4.79
C ALA A 464 25.05 1.37 -4.42
N TYR A 465 25.41 2.48 -5.06
CA TYR A 465 24.54 3.63 -5.10
C TYR A 465 24.53 4.27 -6.47
N SER A 466 23.37 4.81 -6.86
CA SER A 466 23.26 5.74 -7.98
C SER A 466 23.45 7.16 -7.47
N SER A 467 24.21 7.97 -8.20
CA SER A 467 24.41 9.40 -7.94
C SER A 467 24.17 10.21 -9.22
N PRO A 468 24.15 11.55 -9.16
CA PRO A 468 24.07 12.38 -10.37
C PRO A 468 25.24 12.18 -11.34
N ALA A 469 26.37 11.66 -10.85
CA ALA A 469 27.55 11.36 -11.66
C ALA A 469 27.55 9.93 -12.26
N GLY A 470 26.55 9.12 -11.93
CA GLY A 470 26.43 7.72 -12.34
C GLY A 470 26.48 6.74 -11.17
N TRP A 471 26.69 5.47 -11.50
CA TRP A 471 26.71 4.36 -10.56
C TRP A 471 28.05 4.17 -9.89
N TYR A 472 28.01 3.79 -8.62
CA TYR A 472 29.16 3.36 -7.84
C TYR A 472 28.81 2.09 -7.08
N SER A 473 29.81 1.24 -6.86
CA SER A 473 29.67 0.03 -6.06
C SER A 473 30.87 -0.14 -5.13
N LEU A 474 30.64 -0.78 -3.99
CA LEU A 474 31.68 -1.11 -3.04
C LEU A 474 32.28 -2.46 -3.43
N ASN A 475 33.60 -2.50 -3.64
CA ASN A 475 34.36 -3.74 -3.86
C ASN A 475 35.63 -3.75 -2.99
N SER A 476 36.55 -4.68 -3.26
CA SER A 476 37.80 -4.82 -2.52
C SER A 476 38.70 -3.58 -2.51
N ASN A 477 38.48 -2.64 -3.44
CA ASN A 477 39.23 -1.38 -3.55
C ASN A 477 38.47 -0.18 -2.95
N GLY A 478 37.33 -0.42 -2.30
CA GLY A 478 36.43 0.63 -1.82
C GLY A 478 35.35 0.97 -2.86
N TRP A 479 34.79 2.17 -2.75
CA TRP A 479 33.75 2.65 -3.67
C TRP A 479 34.36 3.04 -5.03
N THR A 480 33.98 2.34 -6.10
CA THR A 480 34.47 2.58 -7.46
C THR A 480 33.31 2.85 -8.43
N PRO A 481 33.52 3.63 -9.51
CA PRO A 481 32.51 3.82 -10.54
C PRO A 481 32.13 2.50 -11.23
N GLY A 482 30.85 2.29 -11.48
CA GLY A 482 30.29 1.07 -12.08
C GLY A 482 29.51 0.22 -11.08
N ILE A 483 29.00 -0.91 -11.58
CA ILE A 483 28.26 -1.90 -10.80
C ILE A 483 29.07 -3.20 -10.86
N ASP A 484 29.79 -3.47 -9.79
CA ASP A 484 30.54 -4.70 -9.59
C ASP A 484 30.08 -5.35 -8.27
N PRO A 485 30.12 -6.69 -8.17
CA PRO A 485 29.80 -7.38 -6.93
C PRO A 485 30.83 -7.02 -5.86
N LEU A 486 30.37 -6.83 -4.62
CA LEU A 486 31.22 -6.63 -3.46
C LEU A 486 32.08 -7.86 -3.20
N THR A 487 31.43 -9.03 -3.16
CA THR A 487 32.05 -10.32 -2.89
C THR A 487 31.10 -11.44 -3.29
N GLN A 488 31.67 -12.62 -3.53
CA GLN A 488 30.91 -13.86 -3.65
C GLN A 488 31.16 -14.67 -2.38
N TYR A 489 30.16 -14.77 -1.51
CA TYR A 489 30.37 -15.38 -0.20
C TYR A 489 29.07 -16.00 0.34
N PRO A 490 29.16 -17.10 1.13
CA PRO A 490 27.99 -17.66 1.78
C PRO A 490 27.21 -16.62 2.59
N LEU A 491 25.88 -16.62 2.45
CA LEU A 491 25.03 -15.71 3.21
C LEU A 491 25.12 -15.97 4.72
N PHE A 492 25.10 -14.91 5.50
CA PHE A 492 25.08 -14.97 6.96
C PHE A 492 24.32 -13.77 7.52
N SER A 493 23.81 -13.88 8.75
CA SER A 493 23.09 -12.78 9.38
C SER A 493 24.02 -11.61 9.69
N ILE A 494 23.64 -10.42 9.24
CA ILE A 494 24.27 -9.17 9.65
C ILE A 494 23.36 -8.53 10.70
N SER A 495 23.71 -8.72 11.98
CA SER A 495 23.06 -8.06 13.11
C SER A 495 24.07 -7.93 14.26
N PRO A 496 24.28 -6.73 14.84
CA PRO A 496 23.60 -5.46 14.52
C PRO A 496 23.96 -4.94 13.11
N PRO A 497 23.18 -3.97 12.57
CA PRO A 497 23.49 -3.33 11.28
C PRO A 497 24.92 -2.79 11.25
N VAL A 498 25.59 -2.92 10.10
CA VAL A 498 26.97 -2.48 9.89
C VAL A 498 26.97 -1.20 9.08
N GLU A 499 27.72 -0.19 9.51
CA GLU A 499 27.93 1.03 8.75
C GLU A 499 28.84 0.76 7.54
N ILE A 500 28.31 0.98 6.33
CA ILE A 500 28.98 0.73 5.04
C ILE A 500 29.41 2.01 4.33
N TYR A 501 28.88 3.16 4.76
CA TYR A 501 29.25 4.47 4.26
C TYR A 501 29.08 5.49 5.38
N SER A 502 30.07 6.35 5.58
CA SER A 502 30.01 7.44 6.56
C SER A 502 30.79 8.64 6.06
N SER A 503 30.11 9.56 5.38
CA SER A 503 30.71 10.77 4.82
C SER A 503 29.66 11.80 4.45
N SER A 504 30.05 13.04 4.22
CA SER A 504 29.18 13.99 3.52
C SER A 504 29.09 13.65 2.03
N LEU A 505 27.94 13.92 1.44
CA LEU A 505 27.68 13.78 0.02
C LEU A 505 27.55 15.17 -0.61
N PRO A 506 28.00 15.37 -1.87
CA PRO A 506 27.65 16.56 -2.64
C PRO A 506 26.13 16.72 -2.78
N VAL A 507 25.68 17.94 -3.05
CA VAL A 507 24.28 18.23 -3.38
C VAL A 507 23.81 17.35 -4.53
N GLY A 508 22.66 16.69 -4.36
CA GLY A 508 22.07 15.79 -5.35
C GLY A 508 21.31 14.62 -4.72
N ASP A 509 20.74 13.79 -5.60
CA ASP A 509 20.00 12.59 -5.25
C ASP A 509 20.86 11.34 -5.28
N TYR A 510 20.79 10.58 -4.20
CA TYR A 510 21.48 9.30 -4.08
C TYR A 510 20.47 8.22 -3.74
N VAL A 511 20.63 7.05 -4.35
CA VAL A 511 19.89 5.85 -3.94
C VAL A 511 20.91 4.79 -3.62
N PHE A 512 21.00 4.39 -2.36
CA PHE A 512 21.84 3.30 -1.90
C PHE A 512 21.04 2.00 -1.95
N TYR A 513 21.68 0.93 -2.42
CA TYR A 513 21.11 -0.39 -2.57
C TYR A 513 21.96 -1.39 -1.80
N PHE A 514 21.29 -2.32 -1.13
CA PHE A 514 21.89 -3.55 -0.66
C PHE A 514 21.13 -4.73 -1.25
N ALA A 515 21.83 -5.55 -2.03
CA ALA A 515 21.23 -6.70 -2.67
C ALA A 515 22.08 -7.96 -2.51
N VAL A 516 21.42 -9.11 -2.60
CA VAL A 516 22.05 -10.41 -2.73
C VAL A 516 21.39 -11.20 -3.85
N ASP A 517 22.23 -11.72 -4.74
CA ASP A 517 21.83 -12.59 -5.85
C ASP A 517 22.30 -14.01 -5.55
N MET A 518 21.39 -14.97 -5.70
CA MET A 518 21.64 -16.38 -5.40
C MET A 518 22.42 -17.12 -6.48
N ASN A 519 22.76 -16.47 -7.60
CA ASN A 519 23.62 -17.01 -8.65
C ASN A 519 25.03 -16.39 -8.59
N PRO A 520 26.01 -17.02 -7.91
CA PRO A 520 27.33 -16.41 -7.68
C PRO A 520 28.22 -16.44 -8.94
N ASN A 521 27.89 -15.68 -9.97
CA ASN A 521 28.58 -15.62 -11.25
C ASN A 521 29.21 -14.24 -11.55
N GLY A 522 29.02 -13.27 -10.66
CA GLY A 522 29.49 -11.90 -10.77
C GLY A 522 28.66 -11.02 -11.68
N ILE A 523 27.44 -11.45 -12.02
CA ILE A 523 26.47 -10.75 -12.85
C ILE A 523 25.21 -10.58 -12.01
N LEU A 524 24.56 -9.41 -12.08
CA LEU A 524 23.33 -9.16 -11.34
C LEU A 524 22.14 -9.88 -12.01
N ASP A 525 21.72 -11.01 -11.44
CA ASP A 525 20.67 -11.87 -11.96
C ASP A 525 19.45 -11.97 -11.01
N SER A 526 18.37 -12.61 -11.49
CA SER A 526 17.22 -13.01 -10.67
C SER A 526 17.29 -14.49 -10.31
N PRO A 527 16.89 -14.92 -9.09
CA PRO A 527 16.20 -14.15 -8.04
C PRO A 527 17.13 -13.22 -7.24
N LEU A 528 16.76 -11.94 -7.19
CA LEU A 528 17.47 -10.89 -6.47
C LEU A 528 16.68 -10.49 -5.23
N TYR A 529 17.30 -10.57 -4.06
CA TYR A 529 16.77 -9.97 -2.83
C TYR A 529 17.45 -8.64 -2.62
N TYR A 530 16.71 -7.57 -2.39
CA TYR A 530 17.31 -6.26 -2.21
C TYR A 530 16.45 -5.32 -1.37
N ASP A 531 17.10 -4.31 -0.83
CA ASP A 531 16.49 -3.14 -0.23
C ASP A 531 17.22 -1.88 -0.69
N PHE A 532 16.59 -0.72 -0.55
CA PHE A 532 17.16 0.56 -0.94
C PHE A 532 16.72 1.72 -0.04
N VAL A 533 17.59 2.73 0.07
CA VAL A 533 17.33 3.98 0.78
C VAL A 533 17.78 5.17 -0.06
N GLN A 534 16.98 6.22 -0.06
CA GLN A 534 17.20 7.44 -0.80
C GLN A 534 17.73 8.54 0.11
N VAL A 535 18.77 9.24 -0.34
CA VAL A 535 19.37 10.37 0.36
C VAL A 535 19.34 11.57 -0.58
N HIS A 536 18.52 12.56 -0.23
CA HIS A 536 18.44 13.82 -0.94
C HIS A 536 19.28 14.88 -0.22
N VAL A 537 20.33 15.37 -0.88
CA VAL A 537 21.24 16.36 -0.30
C VAL A 537 20.92 17.74 -0.86
N VAL A 538 20.38 18.63 -0.02
CA VAL A 538 20.05 20.02 -0.38
C VAL A 538 21.18 20.98 -0.02
N LYS A 539 21.20 22.17 -0.61
CA LYS A 539 22.19 23.22 -0.31
C LYS A 539 22.08 23.76 1.11
#